data_AF-A0A7S3HW99-F1
#
_entry.id   AF-A0A7S3HW99-F1
#
_cell.length_a   1.000
_cell.length_b   1.000
_cell.length_c   1.000
_cell.angle_alpha   90.00
_cell.angle_beta   90.00
_cell.angle_gamma   90.00
#
_symmetry.space_group_name_H-M   'P 1'
#
loop_
_entity.id
_entity.type
_entity.pdbx_description
1 polymer ?
#
loop_
_entity_poly.entity_id
_entity_poly.type
_entity_poly.pdbx_seq_one_letter_code
_entity_poly.pdbx_strand_id
1 'polypeptide(L)'
;SQNEENVQDKVKLIGDCLTASAFLSYSGPFNFVLRKKMIFDHWKQDLIEKQIPNKDTFSLQLFLSSDVEVSRWSAEGLPSDELSIQNGILTNFASRYPLCIDPQMQAVSWIKAKEAKNSMKLLTFNQADYMKQLEMALRFGNPVLFENI
;
A
#
# COMPACT_ATOMS: atom_id res chain seq x y z
N SER A 1 21.48 21.11 -21.03
CA SER A 1 20.35 22.08 -20.86
C SER A 1 19.41 21.56 -19.79
N GLN A 2 18.81 22.41 -18.92
CA GLN A 2 17.84 21.96 -17.89
C GLN A 2 16.69 21.10 -18.45
N ASN A 3 16.32 21.28 -19.72
CA ASN A 3 15.33 20.45 -20.41
C ASN A 3 15.81 19.01 -20.70
N GLU A 4 17.10 18.79 -20.97
CA GLU A 4 17.64 17.45 -21.25
C GLU A 4 17.75 16.61 -19.98
N GLU A 5 18.10 17.25 -18.85
CA GLU A 5 18.15 16.64 -17.52
C GLU A 5 16.74 16.21 -17.06
N ASN A 6 15.73 17.07 -17.25
CA ASN A 6 14.33 16.74 -17.00
C ASN A 6 13.79 15.60 -17.89
N VAL A 7 14.28 15.48 -19.12
CA VAL A 7 13.88 14.38 -20.03
C VAL A 7 14.54 13.07 -19.59
N GLN A 8 15.81 13.08 -19.20
CA GLN A 8 16.48 11.90 -18.66
C GLN A 8 15.83 11.40 -17.36
N ASP A 9 15.43 12.31 -16.47
CA ASP A 9 14.70 11.95 -15.25
C ASP A 9 13.34 11.32 -15.54
N LYS A 10 12.63 11.81 -16.56
CA LYS A 10 11.35 11.21 -16.99
C LYS A 10 11.53 9.80 -17.54
N VAL A 11 12.65 9.52 -18.22
CA VAL A 11 12.92 8.18 -18.78
C VAL A 11 13.20 7.18 -17.64
N LYS A 12 13.92 7.60 -16.59
CA LYS A 12 14.19 6.76 -15.41
C LYS A 12 12.94 6.39 -14.61
N LEU A 13 11.85 7.16 -14.74
CA LEU A 13 10.57 6.82 -14.10
C LEU A 13 10.01 5.46 -14.56
N ILE A 14 10.38 4.97 -15.75
CA ILE A 14 9.87 3.71 -16.27
C ILE A 14 10.25 2.55 -15.35
N GLY A 15 11.52 2.44 -14.96
CA GLY A 15 11.99 1.41 -14.05
C GLY A 15 11.46 1.57 -12.61
N ASP A 16 11.35 2.82 -12.14
CA ASP A 16 10.78 3.13 -10.82
C ASP A 16 9.30 2.72 -10.75
N CYS A 17 8.51 3.08 -11.76
CA CYS A 17 7.11 2.68 -11.92
C CYS A 17 6.96 1.16 -12.00
N LEU A 18 7.85 0.47 -12.71
CA LEU A 18 7.82 -0.99 -12.80
C LEU A 18 8.05 -1.64 -11.42
N THR A 19 9.04 -1.15 -10.69
CA THR A 19 9.36 -1.63 -9.33
C THR A 19 8.20 -1.37 -8.36
N ALA A 20 7.64 -0.17 -8.39
CA ALA A 20 6.51 0.21 -7.56
C ALA A 20 5.25 -0.63 -7.88
N SER A 21 4.97 -0.87 -9.16
CA SER A 21 3.84 -1.69 -9.61
C SER A 21 4.02 -3.16 -9.19
N ALA A 22 5.24 -3.69 -9.32
CA ALA A 22 5.57 -5.03 -8.85
C ALA A 22 5.39 -5.16 -7.33
N PHE A 23 5.81 -4.15 -6.58
CA PHE A 23 5.57 -4.08 -5.14
C PHE A 23 4.07 -4.14 -4.82
N LEU A 24 3.26 -3.24 -5.38
CA LEU A 24 1.81 -3.20 -5.11
C LEU A 24 1.08 -4.49 -5.50
N SER A 25 1.59 -5.20 -6.52
CA SER A 25 0.95 -6.40 -7.06
C SER A 25 1.33 -7.69 -6.31
N TYR A 26 2.58 -7.79 -5.84
CA TYR A 26 3.16 -9.05 -5.38
C TYR A 26 3.68 -9.03 -3.94
N SER A 27 3.98 -7.87 -3.35
CA SER A 27 4.71 -7.80 -2.08
C SER A 27 3.82 -7.99 -0.84
N GLY A 28 2.50 -7.82 -1.00
CA GLY A 28 1.50 -7.83 0.08
C GLY A 28 1.67 -8.95 1.11
N PRO A 29 1.71 -10.23 0.69
CA PRO A 29 1.81 -11.37 1.61
C PRO A 29 3.16 -11.54 2.32
N PHE A 30 4.20 -10.84 1.87
CA PHE A 30 5.56 -11.07 2.33
C PHE A 30 5.98 -10.13 3.47
N ASN A 31 6.90 -10.59 4.31
CA ASN A 31 7.49 -9.75 5.36
C ASN A 31 8.52 -8.77 4.79
N PHE A 32 8.93 -7.82 5.64
CA PHE A 32 9.91 -6.79 5.29
C PHE A 32 11.20 -7.31 4.63
N VAL A 33 11.77 -8.38 5.19
CA VAL A 33 13.05 -8.95 4.72
C VAL A 33 12.89 -9.48 3.29
N LEU A 34 11.82 -10.24 3.04
CA LEU A 34 11.52 -10.75 1.70
C LEU A 34 11.21 -9.62 0.73
N ARG A 35 10.44 -8.61 1.14
CA ARG A 35 10.16 -7.42 0.31
C ARG A 35 11.45 -6.71 -0.11
N LYS A 36 12.40 -6.52 0.81
CA LYS A 36 13.71 -5.92 0.48
C LYS A 36 14.49 -6.79 -0.51
N LYS A 37 14.55 -8.10 -0.33
CA LYS A 37 15.19 -9.01 -1.28
C LYS A 37 14.56 -8.95 -2.67
N MET A 38 13.23 -8.97 -2.75
CA MET A 38 12.50 -8.85 -4.02
C MET A 38 12.86 -7.54 -4.74
N ILE A 39 12.84 -6.40 -4.03
CA ILE A 39 13.10 -5.09 -4.63
C ILE A 39 14.57 -4.93 -5.04
N PHE A 40 15.51 -5.15 -4.11
CA PHE A 40 16.90 -4.76 -4.29
C PHE A 40 17.81 -5.85 -4.87
N ASP A 41 17.52 -7.12 -4.54
CA ASP A 41 18.39 -8.24 -4.95
C ASP A 41 17.90 -8.88 -6.25
N HIS A 42 16.59 -8.82 -6.55
CA HIS A 42 16.02 -9.39 -7.77
C HIS A 42 15.57 -8.31 -8.76
N TRP A 43 14.52 -7.54 -8.44
CA TRP A 43 13.89 -6.64 -9.43
C TRP A 43 14.83 -5.54 -9.90
N LYS A 44 15.63 -4.95 -8.98
CA LYS A 44 16.61 -3.93 -9.36
C LYS A 44 17.72 -4.50 -10.25
N GLN A 45 18.18 -5.73 -9.98
CA GLN A 45 19.17 -6.39 -10.83
C GLN A 45 18.59 -6.71 -12.21
N ASP A 46 17.37 -7.26 -12.27
CA ASP A 46 16.66 -7.52 -13.52
C ASP A 46 16.51 -6.25 -14.38
N LEU A 47 16.20 -5.11 -13.76
CA LEU A 47 16.11 -3.82 -14.46
C LEU A 47 17.46 -3.43 -15.08
N ILE A 48 18.56 -3.59 -14.35
CA ILE A 48 19.91 -3.27 -14.81
C ILE A 48 20.33 -4.20 -15.95
N GLU A 49 20.13 -5.52 -15.79
CA GLU A 49 20.45 -6.52 -16.81
C GLU A 49 19.68 -6.32 -18.11
N LYS A 50 18.41 -5.92 -18.00
CA LYS A 50 17.54 -5.60 -19.15
C LYS A 50 17.75 -4.20 -19.69
N GLN A 51 18.70 -3.44 -19.16
CA GLN A 51 19.00 -2.05 -19.55
C GLN A 51 17.78 -1.14 -19.47
N ILE A 52 16.89 -1.39 -18.50
CA ILE A 52 15.71 -0.55 -18.25
C ILE A 52 16.15 0.64 -17.40
N PRO A 53 15.96 1.90 -17.86
CA PRO A 53 16.34 3.08 -17.10
C PRO A 53 15.60 3.16 -15.77
N ASN A 54 16.36 3.33 -14.68
CA ASN A 54 15.85 3.53 -13.32
C ASN A 54 16.73 4.54 -12.57
N LYS A 55 16.30 4.96 -11.38
CA LYS A 55 17.14 5.77 -10.49
C LYS A 55 18.11 4.90 -9.70
N ASP A 56 19.34 5.39 -9.53
CA ASP A 56 20.36 4.73 -8.72
C ASP A 56 19.91 4.59 -7.26
N THR A 57 19.25 5.63 -6.74
CA THR A 57 18.63 5.65 -5.41
C THR A 57 17.11 5.61 -5.54
N PHE A 58 16.53 4.43 -5.35
CA PHE A 58 15.09 4.23 -5.32
C PHE A 58 14.61 4.14 -3.87
N SER A 59 13.69 5.02 -3.48
CA SER A 59 12.94 4.93 -2.22
C SER A 59 11.47 4.70 -2.52
N LEU A 60 11.03 3.45 -2.28
CA LEU A 60 9.65 3.04 -2.52
C LEU A 60 8.64 3.91 -1.74
N GLN A 61 8.96 4.21 -0.48
CA GLN A 61 8.11 5.03 0.37
C GLN A 61 7.94 6.44 -0.21
N LEU A 62 9.04 7.11 -0.56
CA LEU A 62 8.97 8.46 -1.14
C LEU A 62 8.33 8.48 -2.52
N PHE A 63 8.33 7.34 -3.23
CA PHE A 63 7.73 7.22 -4.55
C PHE A 63 6.22 6.99 -4.50
N LEU A 64 5.73 6.23 -3.51
CA LEU A 64 4.32 5.84 -3.39
C LEU A 64 3.54 6.59 -2.29
N SER A 65 4.21 7.45 -1.52
CA SER A 65 3.59 8.22 -0.44
C SER A 65 4.29 9.56 -0.25
N SER A 66 3.61 10.47 0.44
CA SER A 66 4.14 11.75 0.88
C SER A 66 4.29 11.80 2.41
N ASP A 67 5.17 12.69 2.91
CA ASP A 67 5.33 12.91 4.36
C ASP A 67 4.01 13.34 5.03
N VAL A 68 3.14 14.03 4.29
CA VAL A 68 1.80 14.43 4.75
C VAL A 68 0.91 13.21 4.97
N GLU A 69 0.92 12.25 4.05
CA GLU A 69 0.16 11.00 4.19
C GLU A 69 0.70 10.14 5.34
N VAL A 70 2.02 10.00 5.44
CA VAL A 70 2.65 9.23 6.53
C VAL A 70 2.34 9.85 7.89
N SER A 71 2.43 11.19 8.00
CA SER A 71 2.06 11.93 9.20
C SER A 71 0.58 11.74 9.57
N ARG A 72 -0.30 11.76 8.57
CA ARG A 72 -1.72 11.47 8.77
C ARG A 72 -1.95 10.03 9.27
N TRP A 73 -1.30 9.04 8.66
CA TRP A 73 -1.44 7.65 9.12
C TRP A 73 -0.93 7.48 10.54
N SER A 74 0.14 8.19 10.92
CA SER A 74 0.66 8.23 12.28
C SER A 74 -0.35 8.81 13.27
N ALA A 75 -1.02 9.91 12.92
CA ALA A 75 -2.11 10.48 13.72
C ALA A 75 -3.33 9.56 13.81
N GLU A 76 -3.56 8.70 12.82
CA GLU A 76 -4.60 7.67 12.81
C GLU A 76 -4.17 6.36 13.54
N GLY A 77 -2.94 6.30 14.07
CA GLY A 77 -2.46 5.18 14.89
C GLY A 77 -1.61 4.13 14.18
N LEU A 78 -1.23 4.34 12.91
CA LEU A 78 -0.25 3.49 12.22
C LEU A 78 1.18 3.85 12.68
N PRO A 79 2.05 2.89 13.02
CA PRO A 79 3.43 3.22 13.36
C PRO A 79 4.18 3.83 12.17
N SER A 80 5.17 4.65 12.50
CA SER A 80 6.00 5.34 11.51
C SER A 80 7.25 4.55 11.11
N ASP A 81 7.31 3.24 11.39
CA ASP A 81 8.39 2.38 10.92
C ASP A 81 8.19 1.97 9.44
N GLU A 82 9.28 1.61 8.77
CA GLU A 82 9.30 1.33 7.33
C GLU A 82 8.34 0.20 6.92
N LEU A 83 8.16 -0.83 7.76
CA LEU A 83 7.24 -1.93 7.47
C LEU A 83 5.78 -1.49 7.60
N SER A 84 5.46 -0.75 8.66
CA SER A 84 4.11 -0.21 8.87
C SER A 84 3.71 0.75 7.75
N ILE A 85 4.63 1.61 7.30
CA ILE A 85 4.40 2.50 6.16
C ILE A 85 4.19 1.72 4.86
N GLN A 86 4.99 0.68 4.61
CA GLN A 86 4.78 -0.22 3.46
C GLN A 86 3.41 -0.91 3.50
N ASN A 87 2.97 -1.35 4.68
CA ASN A 87 1.64 -1.93 4.86
C ASN A 87 0.52 -0.88 4.64
N GLY A 88 0.75 0.37 5.07
CA GLY A 88 -0.12 1.49 4.78
C GLY A 88 -0.25 1.73 3.27
N ILE A 89 0.87 1.75 2.54
CA ILE A 89 0.90 1.87 1.07
C ILE A 89 0.10 0.73 0.43
N LEU A 90 0.34 -0.52 0.83
CA LEU A 90 -0.37 -1.69 0.28
C LEU A 90 -1.88 -1.64 0.57
N THR A 91 -2.27 -1.18 1.75
CA THR A 91 -3.69 -1.08 2.13
C THR A 91 -4.42 -0.02 1.30
N ASN A 92 -3.74 1.06 0.93
CA ASN A 92 -4.34 2.18 0.19
C ASN A 92 -4.28 2.02 -1.34
N PHE A 93 -3.18 1.47 -1.86
CA PHE A 93 -2.84 1.55 -3.28
C PHE A 93 -2.76 0.19 -3.97
N ALA A 94 -2.80 -0.93 -3.25
CA ALA A 94 -2.87 -2.22 -3.92
C ALA A 94 -4.20 -2.38 -4.66
N SER A 95 -4.18 -3.04 -5.82
CA SER A 95 -5.36 -3.19 -6.68
C SER A 95 -6.42 -4.15 -6.13
N ARG A 96 -6.07 -4.97 -5.13
CA ARG A 96 -6.96 -5.93 -4.48
C ARG A 96 -7.33 -5.44 -3.08
N TYR A 97 -8.54 -5.78 -2.63
CA TYR A 97 -8.94 -5.53 -1.25
C TYR A 97 -7.95 -6.17 -0.27
N PRO A 98 -7.40 -5.41 0.69
CA PRO A 98 -6.35 -5.90 1.57
C PRO A 98 -6.92 -6.88 2.60
N LEU A 99 -6.29 -8.05 2.73
CA LEU A 99 -6.48 -8.97 3.85
C LEU A 99 -5.36 -8.73 4.86
N CYS A 100 -5.70 -8.13 6.00
CA CYS A 100 -4.73 -7.80 7.04
C CYS A 100 -4.56 -8.99 8.00
N ILE A 101 -3.34 -9.53 8.08
CA ILE A 101 -2.96 -10.50 9.11
C ILE A 101 -2.39 -9.70 10.28
N ASP A 102 -3.21 -9.46 11.30
CA ASP A 102 -2.95 -8.46 12.34
C ASP A 102 -3.16 -9.00 13.76
N PRO A 103 -2.20 -9.76 14.32
CA PRO A 103 -2.33 -10.31 15.67
C PRO A 103 -2.34 -9.24 16.78
N GLN A 104 -1.88 -8.02 16.47
CA GLN A 104 -1.79 -6.91 17.42
C GLN A 104 -2.97 -5.94 17.32
N MET A 105 -3.93 -6.20 16.42
CA MET A 105 -5.10 -5.33 16.16
C MET A 105 -4.73 -3.88 15.76
N GLN A 106 -3.52 -3.68 15.25
CA GLN A 106 -3.01 -2.37 14.87
C GLN A 106 -3.59 -1.87 13.55
N ALA A 107 -3.59 -2.70 12.51
CA ALA A 107 -4.17 -2.37 11.21
C ALA A 107 -5.68 -2.15 11.34
N VAL A 108 -6.37 -3.00 12.11
CA VAL A 108 -7.81 -2.84 12.38
C VAL A 108 -8.10 -1.51 13.07
N SER A 109 -7.33 -1.16 14.11
CA SER A 109 -7.50 0.10 14.84
C SER A 109 -7.24 1.32 13.94
N TRP A 110 -6.19 1.25 13.11
CA TRP A 110 -5.86 2.29 12.15
C TRP A 110 -6.96 2.50 11.10
N ILE A 111 -7.47 1.42 10.48
CA ILE A 111 -8.55 1.51 9.48
C ILE A 111 -9.82 2.10 10.09
N LYS A 112 -10.18 1.69 11.32
CA LYS A 112 -11.32 2.27 12.05
C LYS A 112 -11.15 3.78 12.29
N ALA A 113 -9.95 4.22 12.70
CA ALA A 113 -9.67 5.63 12.93
C ALA A 113 -9.70 6.44 11.62
N LYS A 114 -9.09 5.91 10.55
CA LYS A 114 -9.05 6.50 9.21
C LYS A 114 -10.45 6.71 8.63
N GLU A 115 -11.31 5.69 8.73
CA GLU A 115 -12.65 5.68 8.12
C GLU A 115 -13.76 6.17 9.07
N ALA A 116 -13.40 6.69 10.25
CA ALA A 116 -14.36 7.12 11.28
C ALA A 116 -15.38 8.15 10.78
N LYS A 117 -14.99 9.01 9.82
CA LYS A 117 -15.87 10.03 9.22
C LYS A 117 -16.71 9.51 8.06
N ASN A 118 -16.39 8.34 7.53
CA ASN A 118 -16.97 7.79 6.31
C ASN A 118 -18.10 6.78 6.58
N SER A 119 -18.64 6.76 7.81
CA SER A 119 -19.74 5.87 8.20
C SER A 119 -19.46 4.38 7.91
N MET A 120 -18.22 3.95 8.16
CA MET A 120 -17.76 2.58 7.94
C MET A 120 -18.66 1.54 8.62
N LYS A 121 -18.89 0.42 7.94
CA LYS A 121 -19.62 -0.74 8.48
C LYS A 121 -18.64 -1.81 8.94
N LEU A 122 -18.79 -2.25 10.18
CA LEU A 122 -18.10 -3.40 10.75
C LEU A 122 -19.00 -4.63 10.61
N LEU A 123 -18.55 -5.62 9.86
CA LEU A 123 -19.30 -6.86 9.59
C LEU A 123 -18.48 -8.07 10.02
N THR A 124 -19.18 -9.17 10.31
CA THR A 124 -18.56 -10.50 10.48
C THR A 124 -19.39 -11.53 9.72
N PHE A 125 -18.77 -12.60 9.23
CA PHE A 125 -19.48 -13.65 8.49
C PHE A 125 -20.50 -14.43 9.34
N ASN A 126 -20.41 -14.31 10.67
CA ASN A 126 -21.34 -14.95 11.61
C ASN A 126 -22.68 -14.19 11.76
N GLN A 127 -22.79 -12.95 11.26
CA GLN A 127 -24.03 -12.17 11.33
C GLN A 127 -25.02 -12.65 10.26
N ALA A 128 -26.22 -13.09 10.65
CA ALA A 128 -27.21 -13.62 9.70
C ALA A 128 -27.60 -12.64 8.57
N ASP A 129 -27.45 -11.34 8.79
CA ASP A 129 -27.81 -10.27 7.86
C ASP A 129 -26.60 -9.59 7.18
N TYR A 130 -25.37 -10.13 7.31
CA TYR A 130 -24.15 -9.50 6.77
C TYR A 130 -24.28 -9.19 5.26
N MET A 131 -24.90 -10.07 4.48
CA MET A 131 -25.12 -9.86 3.03
C MET A 131 -26.00 -8.64 2.74
N LYS A 132 -27.05 -8.43 3.54
CA LYS A 132 -27.95 -7.26 3.39
C LYS A 132 -27.21 -5.98 3.77
N GLN A 133 -26.43 -6.01 4.84
CA GLN A 133 -25.64 -4.85 5.27
C GLN A 133 -24.55 -4.50 4.25
N LEU A 134 -23.89 -5.50 3.65
CA LEU A 134 -22.93 -5.33 2.57
C LEU A 134 -23.58 -4.70 1.33
N GLU A 135 -24.75 -5.20 0.92
CA GLU A 135 -25.51 -4.63 -0.20
C GLU A 135 -25.86 -3.15 0.04
N MET A 136 -26.29 -2.81 1.25
CA MET A 136 -26.54 -1.42 1.63
C MET A 136 -25.26 -0.58 1.58
N ALA A 137 -24.14 -1.08 2.10
CA ALA A 137 -22.88 -0.36 2.09
C ALA A 137 -22.40 -0.07 0.65
N LEU A 138 -22.54 -1.06 -0.26
CA LEU A 138 -22.25 -0.88 -1.68
C LEU A 138 -23.14 0.21 -2.31
N ARG A 139 -24.45 0.22 -2.00
CA ARG A 139 -25.39 1.23 -2.51
C ARG A 139 -25.07 2.66 -2.05
N PHE A 140 -24.64 2.82 -0.81
CA PHE A 140 -24.35 4.14 -0.22
C PHE A 140 -22.89 4.55 -0.34
N GLY A 141 -22.02 3.69 -0.89
CA GLY A 141 -20.57 3.96 -0.98
C GLY A 141 -19.88 3.98 0.38
N ASN A 142 -20.41 3.26 1.37
CA ASN A 142 -19.81 3.21 2.71
C ASN A 142 -18.67 2.18 2.73
N PRO A 143 -17.51 2.50 3.32
CA PRO A 143 -16.45 1.53 3.55
C PRO A 143 -16.96 0.36 4.42
N VAL A 144 -16.46 -0.84 4.15
CA VAL A 144 -16.79 -2.06 4.90
C VAL A 144 -15.51 -2.72 5.38
N LEU A 145 -15.46 -3.04 6.66
CA LEU A 145 -14.40 -3.83 7.27
C LEU A 145 -15.00 -5.13 7.80
N PHE A 146 -14.54 -6.26 7.27
CA PHE A 146 -14.85 -7.58 7.79
C PHE A 146 -13.82 -7.98 8.86
N GLU A 147 -14.30 -8.35 10.04
CA GLU A 147 -13.47 -8.83 11.14
C GLU A 147 -13.63 -10.34 11.32
N ASN A 148 -12.58 -10.99 11.87
CA ASN A 148 -12.56 -12.41 12.22
C ASN A 148 -12.90 -13.34 11.04
N ILE A 149 -12.19 -13.15 9.92
CA ILE A 149 -12.24 -14.03 8.72
C ILE A 149 -11.52 -15.35 8.99
#